data_AF-A0A958YYN1-F1
#
_entry.id   AF-A0A958YYN1-F1
#
_cell.length_a   1.000
_cell.length_b   1.000
_cell.length_c   1.000
_cell.angle_alpha   90.00
_cell.angle_beta   90.00
_cell.angle_gamma   90.00
#
_symmetry.space_group_name_H-M   'P 1'
#
loop_
_entity.id
_entity.type
_entity.pdbx_description
1 polymer ?
#
loop_
_entity_poly.entity_id
_entity_poly.type
_entity_poly.pdbx_seq_one_letter_code
_entity_poly.pdbx_strand_id
1 'polypeptide(L)' 'YMDQTGLYAMEDILVDLKKDGKKVLLVNILEQPRYMLENIGIIPRLIPQEHVFNSFRECIMWVKEYVKDEN' A
#
# COMPACT_ATOMS: atom_id res chain seq x y z
N TYR A 1 0.90 -5.14 15.53
CA TYR A 1 2.31 -4.73 15.69
C TYR A 1 3.11 -5.50 14.64
N MET A 2 4.03 -4.86 13.93
CA MET A 2 4.87 -5.46 12.88
C MET A 2 6.32 -5.56 13.36
N ASP A 3 7.06 -6.57 12.91
CA ASP A 3 8.49 -6.75 13.19
C ASP A 3 9.30 -6.81 11.88
N GLN A 4 10.61 -7.03 11.99
CA GLN A 4 11.49 -7.09 10.82
C GLN A 4 11.09 -8.20 9.85
N THR A 5 10.68 -9.37 10.33
CA THR A 5 10.31 -10.49 9.45
C THR A 5 9.01 -10.21 8.70
N GLY A 6 8.03 -9.60 9.38
CA GLY A 6 6.79 -9.15 8.74
C GLY A 6 7.03 -8.05 7.70
N LEU A 7 8.03 -7.20 7.92
CA LEU A 7 8.39 -6.14 7.00
C LEU A 7 9.02 -6.69 5.69
N TYR A 8 9.95 -7.64 5.80
CA TYR A 8 10.53 -8.30 4.62
C TYR A 8 9.49 -9.10 3.84
N ALA A 9 8.62 -9.86 4.53
CA ALA A 9 7.54 -10.59 3.89
C ALA A 9 6.58 -9.64 3.14
N MET A 10 6.29 -8.46 3.71
CA MET A 10 5.49 -7.44 3.03
C MET A 10 6.20 -6.89 1.79
N GLU A 11 7.50 -6.60 1.88
CA GLU A 11 8.28 -6.10 0.74
C GLU A 11 8.24 -7.08 -0.45
N ASP A 12 8.49 -8.36 -0.20
CA ASP A 12 8.49 -9.40 -1.23
C ASP A 12 7.13 -9.48 -1.95
N ILE A 13 6.04 -9.52 -1.18
CA ILE A 13 4.67 -9.54 -1.74
C ILE A 13 4.40 -8.30 -2.59
N LEU A 14 4.78 -7.11 -2.10
CA LEU A 14 4.55 -5.85 -2.81
C LEU A 14 5.36 -5.76 -4.11
N VAL A 15 6.59 -6.28 -4.09
CA VAL A 15 7.44 -6.37 -5.28
C VAL A 15 6.81 -7.27 -6.34
N ASP A 16 6.30 -8.43 -5.94
CA ASP A 16 5.68 -9.37 -6.89
C ASP A 16 4.35 -8.84 -7.45
N LEU A 17 3.49 -8.26 -6.61
CA LEU A 17 2.26 -7.61 -7.07
C LEU A 17 2.55 -6.48 -8.07
N LYS A 18 3.60 -5.70 -7.82
CA LYS A 18 4.02 -4.63 -8.73
C LYS A 18 4.53 -5.17 -10.07
N LYS A 19 5.30 -6.28 -10.07
CA LYS A 19 5.73 -6.96 -11.31
C LYS A 19 4.54 -7.47 -12.12
N ASP A 20 3.50 -7.93 -11.45
CA ASP A 20 2.25 -8.41 -12.07
C ASP A 20 1.32 -7.26 -12.54
N GLY A 21 1.80 -6.02 -12.50
CA GLY A 21 1.04 -4.83 -12.91
C GLY A 21 -0.11 -4.49 -11.96
N LYS A 22 -0.15 -5.05 -10.75
CA LYS A 22 -1.21 -4.78 -9.76
C LYS A 22 -0.88 -3.51 -8.99
N LYS A 23 -1.87 -2.64 -8.85
CA LYS A 23 -1.80 -1.48 -7.95
C LYS A 23 -2.27 -1.91 -6.56
N VAL A 24 -1.44 -1.67 -5.55
CA VAL A 24 -1.77 -1.96 -4.16
C VAL A 24 -2.14 -0.66 -3.44
N LEU A 25 -3.25 -0.70 -2.71
CA LEU A 25 -3.74 0.39 -1.88
C LEU A 25 -3.75 -0.08 -0.43
N LEU A 26 -3.22 0.75 0.48
CA LEU A 26 -3.21 0.45 1.91
C LEU A 26 -4.25 1.32 2.62
N VAL A 27 -5.00 0.73 3.54
CA VAL A 27 -6.12 1.40 4.22
C VAL A 27 -6.00 1.23 5.72
N ASN A 28 -6.14 2.34 6.45
CA ASN A 28 -6.19 2.39 7.91
C ASN A 28 -5.02 1.62 8.56
N ILE A 29 -3.80 1.88 8.08
CA ILE A 29 -2.60 1.28 8.66
C ILE A 29 -2.40 1.85 10.07
N LEU A 30 -2.16 0.97 11.04
CA LEU A 30 -1.78 1.38 12.39
C LEU A 30 -0.46 2.19 12.35
N GLU A 31 -0.29 3.09 13.31
CA GLU A 31 0.87 4.00 13.38
C GLU A 31 2.22 3.27 13.33
N GLN A 32 2.38 2.20 14.13
CA GLN A 32 3.65 1.47 14.21
C GLN A 32 4.03 0.76 12.90
N PRO A 33 3.16 -0.03 12.24
CA PRO A 33 3.45 -0.55 10.90
C PRO A 33 3.67 0.54 9.85
N ARG A 34 2.91 1.64 9.87
CA ARG A 34 3.09 2.76 8.94
C ARG A 34 4.49 3.35 9.04
N TYR A 35 4.91 3.68 10.27
CA TYR A 35 6.25 4.18 10.55
C TYR A 35 7.34 3.24 10.02
N MET A 36 7.20 1.92 10.22
CA MET A 36 8.16 0.95 9.72
C MET A 36 8.24 0.92 8.18
N LEU A 37 7.09 0.93 7.51
CA LEU A 37 7.01 0.92 6.03
C LEU A 37 7.62 2.20 5.42
N GLU A 38 7.43 3.35 6.08
CA GLU A 38 8.01 4.63 5.67
C GLU A 38 9.53 4.65 5.91
N ASN A 39 10.01 4.18 7.06
CA ASN A 39 11.43 4.22 7.42
C ASN A 39 12.34 3.41 6.50
N ILE A 40 11.89 2.24 6.06
CA ILE A 40 12.66 1.42 5.11
C ILE A 40 12.37 1.78 3.65
N GLY A 41 11.52 2.77 3.42
CA GLY A 41 11.20 3.29 2.10
C GLY A 41 10.31 2.38 1.26
N ILE A 42 9.50 1.49 1.85
CA ILE A 42 8.41 0.81 1.11
C ILE A 42 7.39 1.86 0.67
N ILE A 43 7.03 2.78 1.56
CA ILE A 43 6.32 4.01 1.24
C ILE A 43 7.39 5.12 1.13
N PRO A 44 7.57 5.81 -0.01
CA PRO A 44 6.72 5.82 -1.20
C PRO A 44 7.16 4.87 -2.34
N ARG A 45 8.29 4.16 -2.24
CA ARG A 45 8.95 3.49 -3.39
C ARG A 45 8.10 2.41 -4.06
N LEU A 46 7.45 1.57 -3.27
CA LEU A 46 6.58 0.49 -3.73
C LEU A 46 5.11 0.91 -3.70
N ILE A 47 4.72 1.63 -2.63
CA ILE A 47 3.38 2.17 -2.45
C ILE A 47 3.47 3.70 -2.43
N PRO A 48 2.97 4.41 -3.45
CA PRO A 48 2.87 5.87 -3.43
C PRO A 48 2.07 6.38 -2.22
N GLN A 49 2.41 7.57 -1.72
CA GLN A 49 1.70 8.18 -0.58
C GLN A 49 0.22 8.39 -0.89
N GLU A 50 -0.14 8.71 -2.14
CA GLU A 50 -1.54 8.84 -2.56
C GLU A 50 -2.34 7.53 -2.54
N HIS A 51 -1.68 6.38 -2.38
CA HIS A 51 -2.31 5.05 -2.26
C HIS A 51 -2.43 4.58 -0.80
N VAL A 52 -2.17 5.46 0.17
CA VAL A 52 -2.31 5.18 1.61
C VAL A 52 -3.46 6.01 2.17
N PHE A 53 -4.55 5.34 2.57
CA PHE A 53 -5.80 5.98 2.98
C PHE A 53 -6.07 5.81 4.47
N ASN A 54 -6.74 6.78 5.08
CA ASN A 54 -7.14 6.69 6.50
C ASN A 54 -8.44 5.90 6.67
N SER A 55 -9.27 5.82 5.62
CA SER A 55 -10.52 5.06 5.66
C SER A 55 -10.79 4.27 4.38
N PHE A 56 -11.55 3.19 4.51
CA PHE A 56 -12.00 2.40 3.37
C PHE A 56 -12.85 3.23 2.40
N ARG A 57 -13.61 4.19 2.92
CA ARG A 57 -14.42 5.11 2.10
C ARG A 57 -13.56 5.96 1.18
N GLU A 58 -12.50 6.57 1.70
CA GLU A 58 -11.56 7.38 0.90
C GLU A 58 -10.91 6.54 -0.20
N CYS A 59 -10.46 5.33 0.15
CA CYS A 59 -9.88 4.38 -0.80
C CYS A 59 -10.84 4.08 -1.95
N ILE A 60 -12.10 3.74 -1.66
CA ILE A 60 -13.10 3.43 -2.68
C ILE A 60 -13.45 4.66 -3.53
N MET A 61 -13.48 5.86 -2.94
CA MET A 61 -13.68 7.10 -3.73
C MET A 61 -12.55 7.28 -4.74
N TRP A 62 -11.29 7.09 -4.32
CA TRP A 62 -10.15 7.14 -5.22
C TRP A 62 -10.23 6.08 -6.32
N VAL A 63 -10.58 4.84 -5.99
CA VAL A 63 -10.73 3.76 -6.99
C VAL A 63 -11.74 4.15 -8.06
N LYS A 64 -12.92 4.64 -7.68
CA LYS A 64 -13.98 5.05 -8.63
C LYS A 64 -13.57 6.21 -9.53
N GLU A 65 -12.67 7.08 -9.08
CA GLU A 65 -12.25 8.25 -9.83
C GLU A 65 -11.09 7.95 -10.78
N TYR A 66 -10.17 7.07 -10.39
CA TYR A 66 -8.90 6.86 -11.09
C TYR A 66 -8.74 5.48 -11.74
N VAL A 67 -9.60 4.51 -11.41
CA VAL A 67 -9.63 3.19 -12.06
C VAL A 67 -10.84 3.16 -12.99
N LYS A 68 -10.57 3.04 -14.29
CA LYS A 68 -11.62 2.88 -15.29
C LYS A 68 -12.07 1.42 -15.29
N ASP A 69 -13.36 1.21 -15.47
CA ASP A 69 -13.88 -0.12 -15.79
C ASP A 69 -13.27 -0.57 -17.12
N GLU A 70 -12.65 -1.74 -17.13
CA GLU A 70 -12.31 -2.43 -18.36
C GLU A 70 -13.59 -3.09 -18.88
N ASN A 71 -14.10 -2.58 -20.01
CA ASN A 71 -15.24 -3.16 -20.75
C ASN A 71 -14.89 -4.52 -21.35
#